data_AF-D5RQF6-F1
#
_entry.id   AF-D5RQF6-F1
#
_cell.length_a   1.000
_cell.length_b   1.000
_cell.length_c   1.000
_cell.angle_alpha   90.00
_cell.angle_beta   90.00
_cell.angle_gamma   90.00
#
_symmetry.space_group_name_H-M   'P 1'
#
loop_
_entity.id
_entity.type
_entity.pdbx_description
1 polymer ?
#
loop_
_entity_poly.entity_id
_entity_poly.type
_entity_poly.pdbx_seq_one_letter_code
_entity_poly.pdbx_strand_id
1 'polypeptide(L)'
;MQIELRTSINRIVSNDAVPFMYVCLCNGLTDSQIRGAIAAGANRPKEVYAACNCNAQCGCCTGTMLSIIRDQSPAEAQAAAGD
;
A
#
# COMPACT_ATOMS: atom_id res chain seq x y z
N MET A 1 3.50 17.39 -38.53
CA MET A 1 4.71 16.73 -37.99
C MET A 1 5.22 17.46 -36.74
N GLN A 2 4.42 17.57 -35.66
CA GLN A 2 4.84 18.13 -34.35
C GLN A 2 3.90 17.70 -33.18
N ILE A 3 3.28 16.51 -33.22
CA ILE A 3 2.35 16.06 -32.15
C ILE A 3 2.97 15.02 -31.19
N GLU A 4 4.13 14.43 -31.49
CA GLU A 4 4.67 13.30 -30.69
C GLU A 4 5.57 13.67 -29.49
N LEU A 5 5.91 14.95 -29.28
CA LEU A 5 6.90 15.35 -28.26
C LEU A 5 6.30 15.68 -26.87
N ARG A 6 4.97 15.76 -26.72
CA ARG A 6 4.35 16.10 -25.42
C ARG A 6 4.12 14.89 -24.51
N THR A 7 4.03 13.68 -25.05
CA THR A 7 3.69 12.48 -24.27
C THR A 7 4.86 11.95 -23.43
N SER A 8 6.11 12.27 -23.80
CA SER A 8 7.29 11.74 -23.12
C SER A 8 7.66 12.45 -21.80
N ILE A 9 7.19 13.69 -21.57
CA ILE A 9 7.55 14.46 -20.36
C ILE A 9 6.70 14.02 -19.14
N ASN A 10 5.42 13.68 -19.35
CA ASN A 10 4.49 13.33 -18.25
C ASN A 10 4.82 12.01 -17.53
N ARG A 11 5.67 11.15 -18.10
CA ARG A 11 6.04 9.86 -17.48
C ARG A 11 7.16 10.00 -16.43
N ILE A 12 7.90 11.10 -16.44
CA ILE A 12 9.06 11.31 -15.54
C ILE A 12 8.61 11.83 -14.16
N VAL A 13 7.42 12.42 -14.05
CA VAL A 13 6.84 12.95 -12.79
C VAL A 13 5.81 12.02 -12.14
N SER A 14 5.72 10.76 -12.58
CA SER A 14 4.93 9.73 -11.90
C SER A 14 5.48 9.52 -10.48
N ASN A 15 4.82 10.14 -9.50
CA ASN A 15 5.08 10.04 -8.06
C ASN A 15 4.72 8.65 -7.50
N ASP A 16 4.69 7.62 -8.34
CA ASP A 16 4.08 6.32 -8.09
C ASP A 16 5.07 5.30 -7.49
N ALA A 17 6.32 5.70 -7.23
CA ALA A 17 7.45 4.77 -7.07
C ALA A 17 8.13 4.73 -5.68
N VAL A 18 7.48 5.16 -4.59
CA VAL A 18 8.06 4.93 -3.25
C VAL A 18 7.06 4.49 -2.17
N PRO A 19 6.64 3.21 -2.17
CA PRO A 19 6.00 2.57 -1.02
C PRO A 19 6.98 1.68 -0.23
N PHE A 20 8.27 2.01 -0.20
CA PHE A 20 9.26 1.25 0.57
C PHE A 20 9.38 1.79 2.00
N MET A 21 8.32 1.65 2.79
CA MET A 21 8.36 1.95 4.23
C MET A 21 8.29 0.65 5.04
N TYR A 22 9.16 0.50 6.04
CA TYR A 22 9.00 -0.55 7.04
C TYR A 22 7.84 -0.21 7.97
N VAL A 23 6.87 -1.12 8.03
CA VAL A 23 5.71 -1.00 8.91
C VAL A 23 5.90 -1.84 10.18
N CYS A 24 6.57 -3.00 10.08
CA CYS A 24 6.91 -3.85 11.23
C CYS A 24 8.42 -3.99 11.38
N LEU A 25 9.01 -3.40 12.41
CA LEU A 25 10.47 -3.48 12.65
C LEU A 25 10.88 -4.85 13.23
N CYS A 26 10.03 -5.43 14.08
CA CYS A 26 10.21 -6.75 14.68
C CYS A 26 10.43 -7.87 13.66
N ASN A 27 9.62 -7.85 12.59
CA ASN A 27 9.60 -8.88 11.55
C ASN A 27 10.15 -8.37 10.21
N GLY A 28 10.64 -7.13 10.16
CA GLY A 28 11.15 -6.50 8.92
C GLY A 28 10.11 -6.40 7.80
N LEU A 29 8.82 -6.21 8.11
CA LEU A 29 7.77 -6.14 7.09
C LEU A 29 7.63 -4.74 6.53
N THR A 30 7.65 -4.64 5.21
CA THR A 30 7.44 -3.42 4.44
C THR A 30 5.98 -3.23 4.03
N ASP A 31 5.58 -2.00 3.71
CA ASP A 31 4.26 -1.68 3.18
C ASP A 31 3.94 -2.51 1.92
N SER A 32 4.90 -2.71 1.01
CA SER A 32 4.72 -3.53 -0.19
C SER A 32 4.45 -5.00 0.12
N GLN A 33 5.15 -5.60 1.08
CA GLN A 33 4.89 -6.97 1.53
C GLN A 33 3.50 -7.10 2.17
N ILE A 34 3.09 -6.11 2.96
CA ILE A 34 1.77 -6.08 3.60
C ILE A 34 0.67 -5.97 2.54
N ARG A 35 0.82 -5.06 1.57
CA ARG A 35 -0.11 -4.93 0.44
C ARG A 35 -0.16 -6.20 -0.40
N GLY A 36 0.98 -6.87 -0.61
CA GLY A 36 1.05 -8.17 -1.27
C GLY A 36 0.26 -9.25 -0.53
N ALA A 37 0.40 -9.34 0.80
CA ALA A 37 -0.37 -10.26 1.63
C ALA A 37 -1.88 -9.95 1.58
N ILE A 38 -2.25 -8.67 1.56
CA ILE A 38 -3.65 -8.23 1.44
C ILE A 38 -4.23 -8.58 0.07
N ALA A 39 -3.49 -8.33 -1.02
CA ALA A 39 -3.88 -8.73 -2.37
C ALA A 39 -4.05 -10.26 -2.51
N ALA A 40 -3.30 -11.04 -1.71
CA ALA A 40 -3.44 -12.48 -1.60
C ALA A 40 -4.60 -12.94 -0.68
N GLY A 41 -5.35 -12.01 -0.08
CA GLY A 41 -6.56 -12.29 0.69
C GLY A 41 -6.48 -12.05 2.20
N ALA A 42 -5.36 -11.56 2.73
CA ALA A 42 -5.26 -11.22 4.16
C ALA A 42 -6.16 -10.01 4.50
N ASN A 43 -7.10 -10.20 5.43
CA ASN A 43 -8.02 -9.17 5.91
C ASN A 43 -7.81 -8.80 7.38
N ARG A 44 -6.88 -9.48 8.08
CA ARG A 44 -6.49 -9.16 9.46
C ARG A 44 -4.98 -9.19 9.65
N PRO A 45 -4.40 -8.43 10.61
CA PRO A 45 -2.96 -8.43 10.88
C PRO A 45 -2.37 -9.82 11.15
N LYS A 46 -3.12 -10.71 11.82
CA LYS A 46 -2.71 -12.11 12.04
C LYS A 46 -2.49 -12.86 10.72
N GLU A 47 -3.33 -12.61 9.73
CA GLU A 47 -3.24 -13.25 8.41
C GLU A 47 -2.08 -12.66 7.60
N VAL A 48 -1.80 -11.36 7.75
CA VAL A 48 -0.59 -10.74 7.18
C VAL A 48 0.66 -11.40 7.74
N TYR A 49 0.75 -11.58 9.08
CA TYR A 49 1.90 -12.27 9.67
C TYR A 49 2.04 -13.70 9.16
N ALA A 50 0.93 -14.45 9.08
CA ALA A 50 0.91 -15.81 8.57
C ALA A 50 1.37 -15.88 7.09
N ALA A 51 0.87 -14.98 6.23
CA ALA A 51 1.28 -14.89 4.83
C ALA A 51 2.77 -14.55 4.67
N CYS A 52 3.34 -13.80 5.61
CA CYS A 52 4.77 -13.49 5.67
C CYS A 52 5.60 -14.49 6.49
N ASN A 53 5.04 -15.65 6.85
CA ASN A 53 5.71 -16.71 7.63
C ASN A 53 6.31 -16.22 8.96
N CYS A 54 5.63 -15.31 9.65
CA CYS A 54 6.05 -14.77 10.94
C CYS A 54 4.88 -14.71 11.94
N ASN A 55 5.20 -14.34 13.18
CA ASN A 55 4.22 -14.13 14.25
C ASN A 55 4.32 -12.70 14.80
N ALA A 56 3.26 -12.24 15.46
CA ALA A 56 3.29 -10.95 16.15
C ALA A 56 4.34 -10.96 17.27
N GLN A 57 5.08 -9.86 17.41
CA GLN A 57 6.00 -9.61 18.54
C GLN A 57 5.44 -8.48 19.42
N CYS A 58 5.86 -7.23 19.23
CA CYS A 58 5.44 -6.10 20.09
C CYS A 58 4.04 -5.54 19.75
N GLY A 59 3.52 -5.82 18.54
CA GLY A 59 2.20 -5.35 18.10
C GLY A 59 2.10 -3.87 17.70
N CYS A 60 3.16 -3.05 17.81
CA CYS A 60 3.12 -1.62 17.50
C CYS A 60 2.66 -1.30 16.05
N CYS A 61 2.96 -2.20 15.11
CA CYS A 61 2.57 -2.05 13.70
C CYS A 61 1.10 -2.36 13.41
N THR A 62 0.36 -2.94 14.36
CA THR A 62 -1.01 -3.45 14.13
C THR A 62 -1.98 -2.35 13.71
N GLY A 63 -1.89 -1.16 14.31
CA GLY A 63 -2.75 -0.03 13.95
C GLY A 63 -2.52 0.42 12.50
N THR A 64 -1.25 0.53 12.09
CA THR A 64 -0.87 0.86 10.71
C THR A 64 -1.32 -0.22 9.72
N MET A 65 -1.09 -1.51 10.03
CA MET A 65 -1.58 -2.62 9.20
C MET A 65 -3.10 -2.57 9.03
N LEU A 66 -3.85 -2.29 10.09
CA LEU A 66 -5.31 -2.13 10.02
C LEU A 66 -5.74 -0.93 9.19
N SER A 67 -4.96 0.16 9.13
CA SER A 67 -5.21 1.24 8.18
C SER A 67 -5.05 0.73 6.75
N ILE A 68 -3.90 0.13 6.43
CA ILE A 68 -3.60 -0.37 5.07
C ILE A 68 -4.64 -1.38 4.58
N ILE A 69 -5.14 -2.25 5.47
CA ILE A 69 -6.21 -3.20 5.19
C ILE A 69 -7.54 -2.50 4.87
N ARG A 70 -7.89 -1.44 5.60
CA ARG A 70 -9.15 -0.69 5.40
C ARG A 70 -9.09 0.25 4.20
N ASP A 71 -7.90 0.75 3.89
CA ASP A 71 -7.62 1.62 2.75
C ASP A 71 -7.72 0.88 1.40
N GLN A 72 -8.07 -0.41 1.38
CA GLN A 72 -8.41 -1.19 0.19
C GLN A 72 -9.78 -0.84 -0.43
N SER A 73 -10.48 0.16 0.10
CA SER A 73 -11.70 0.66 -0.53
C SER A 73 -11.33 1.24 -1.90
N PRO A 74 -11.97 0.82 -3.01
CA PRO A 74 -11.63 1.33 -4.33
C PRO A 74 -11.72 2.85 -4.31
N ALA A 75 -10.71 3.51 -4.89
CA ALA A 75 -10.59 4.95 -5.01
C ALA A 75 -11.65 5.54 -5.99
N GLU A 76 -12.93 5.29 -5.72
CA GLU A 76 -14.09 5.83 -6.43
C GLU A 76 -15.11 6.40 -5.43
N ALA A 77 -14.63 7.16 -4.44
CA ALA A 77 -15.48 7.97 -3.56
C ALA A 77 -14.86 9.33 -3.18
N GLN A 78 -13.95 9.87 -4.01
CA GLN A 78 -13.59 11.30 -3.98
C GLN A 78 -13.88 11.94 -5.34
N ALA A 79 -15.17 12.06 -5.67
CA ALA A 79 -15.66 12.95 -6.72
C ALA A 79 -17.14 13.32 -6.43
N ALA A 80 -17.40 14.09 -5.36
CA ALA A 80 -18.59 14.95 -5.21
C ALA A 80 -18.61 15.62 -3.83
N ALA A 81 -17.95 16.77 -3.68
CA ALA A 81 -18.31 17.79 -2.70
C ALA A 81 -17.78 19.14 -3.21
N GLY A 82 -18.50 19.72 -4.15
CA GLY A 82 -18.42 21.12 -4.53
C GLY A 82 -19.84 21.65 -4.63
N ASP A 83 -20.19 22.54 -3.71
CA ASP A 83 -21.30 23.50 -3.79
C ASP A 83 -20.70 24.90 -3.92
#